data_AF-A0A9E0V6A9-F1
#
_entry.id   AF-A0A9E0V6A9-F1
#
_cell.length_a   1.000
_cell.length_b   1.000
_cell.length_c   1.000
_cell.angle_alpha   90.00
_cell.angle_beta   90.00
_cell.angle_gamma   90.00
#
_symmetry.space_group_name_H-M   'P 1'
#
loop_
_entity.id
_entity.type
_entity.pdbx_description
1 polymer ?
#
loop_
_entity_poly.entity_id
_entity_poly.type
_entity_poly.pdbx_seq_one_letter_code
_entity_poly.pdbx_strand_id
1 'polypeptide(L)'
;MMHKLHLAGQKESLIGGASHGRTTSTRELTADEAKSLIQYLKSQDPEEQRAEVMRRKIISLAREMHWMAGGKADMQRIDAWMVKSSYLHKKINQYRYAELPALVTQFEKVYLSFLKGI
;
A
#
# COMPACT_ATOMS: atom_id res chain seq x y z
N MET A 1 7.15 11.04 -8.02
CA MET A 1 5.79 11.20 -7.44
C MET A 1 5.28 12.63 -7.61
N MET A 2 5.94 13.67 -7.07
CA MET A 2 5.48 15.07 -7.23
C MET A 2 5.35 15.53 -8.69
N HIS A 3 6.29 15.15 -9.56
CA HIS A 3 6.22 15.46 -10.99
C HIS A 3 5.08 14.71 -11.71
N LYS A 4 4.78 13.47 -11.29
CA LYS A 4 3.63 12.69 -11.80
C LYS A 4 2.31 13.37 -11.45
N LEU A 5 2.25 14.03 -10.29
CA LEU A 5 1.07 14.72 -9.79
C LEU A 5 0.98 16.19 -10.23
N HIS A 6 1.90 16.67 -11.08
CA HIS A 6 2.01 18.08 -11.46
C HIS A 6 2.14 19.07 -10.28
N LEU A 7 2.62 18.60 -9.12
CA LEU A 7 2.78 19.40 -7.90
C LEU A 7 4.18 20.04 -7.77
N ALA A 8 5.00 19.98 -8.83
CA ALA A 8 6.39 20.44 -8.77
C ALA A 8 6.51 21.92 -8.37
N GLY A 9 5.59 22.78 -8.83
CA GLY A 9 5.55 24.20 -8.48
C GLY A 9 5.12 24.48 -7.02
N GLN A 10 4.54 23.50 -6.33
CA GLN A 10 4.09 23.62 -4.94
C GLN A 10 5.03 22.89 -3.97
N LYS A 11 6.17 22.40 -4.45
CA LYS A 11 7.09 21.56 -3.69
C LYS A 11 7.47 22.16 -2.33
N GLU A 12 7.90 23.42 -2.30
CA GLU A 12 8.33 24.09 -1.06
C GLU A 12 7.18 24.26 -0.07
N SER A 13 5.98 24.58 -0.56
CA SER A 13 4.77 24.69 0.27
C SER A 13 4.39 23.34 0.88
N LEU A 14 4.49 22.24 0.12
CA LEU A 14 4.21 20.90 0.62
C LEU A 14 5.23 20.44 1.67
N ILE A 15 6.51 20.77 1.48
CA ILE A 15 7.58 20.44 2.44
C ILE A 15 7.44 21.30 3.70
N GLY A 16 7.15 22.59 3.53
CA GLY A 16 6.84 23.49 4.63
C GLY A 16 5.62 23.00 5.43
N GLY A 17 4.56 22.56 4.75
CA GLY A 17 3.38 21.97 5.40
C GLY A 17 3.71 20.69 6.18
N ALA A 18 4.43 19.75 5.57
CA ALA A 18 4.79 18.49 6.21
C ALA A 18 5.76 18.65 7.40
N SER A 19 6.59 19.70 7.39
CA SER A 19 7.54 20.03 8.46
C SER A 19 7.02 21.09 9.43
N HIS A 20 5.75 21.49 9.33
CA HIS A 20 5.15 22.56 10.14
C HIS A 20 5.97 23.87 10.12
N GLY A 21 6.49 24.23 8.95
CA GLY A 21 7.27 25.44 8.70
C GLY A 21 8.76 25.32 9.03
N ARG A 22 9.24 24.15 9.49
CA ARG A 22 10.65 23.98 9.90
C ARG A 22 11.63 24.03 8.73
N THR A 23 11.27 23.48 7.57
CA THR A 23 12.14 23.47 6.38
C THR A 23 11.33 23.43 5.08
N THR A 24 11.91 23.93 4.00
CA THR A 24 11.42 23.79 2.61
C THR A 24 12.27 22.82 1.80
N SER A 25 13.31 22.24 2.41
CA SER A 25 14.23 21.29 1.78
C SER A 25 13.87 19.85 2.13
N THR A 26 13.70 19.00 1.12
CA THR A 26 13.45 17.56 1.33
C THR A 26 14.61 16.86 2.04
N ARG A 27 15.83 17.42 1.97
CA ARG A 27 17.03 16.84 2.60
C ARG A 27 17.05 17.01 4.11
N GLU A 28 16.29 17.98 4.60
CA GLU A 28 16.27 18.32 6.02
C GLU A 28 15.08 17.69 6.74
N LEU A 29 14.16 17.03 6.03
CA LEU A 29 13.01 16.35 6.62
C LEU A 29 13.46 15.22 7.55
N THR A 30 12.82 15.14 8.71
CA THR A 30 12.92 13.97 9.58
C THR A 30 12.21 12.78 8.94
N ALA A 31 12.46 11.58 9.46
CA ALA A 31 11.81 10.37 8.95
C ALA A 31 10.27 10.45 9.05
N ASP A 32 9.75 11.04 10.14
CA ASP A 32 8.30 11.16 10.36
C ASP A 32 7.67 12.21 9.44
N GLU A 33 8.33 13.35 9.22
CA GLU A 33 7.84 14.36 8.28
C GLU A 33 7.89 13.84 6.84
N ALA A 34 8.97 13.14 6.47
CA ALA A 34 9.10 12.50 5.16
C ALA A 34 8.00 11.45 4.96
N LYS A 35 7.71 10.63 5.97
CA LYS A 35 6.61 9.65 5.95
C LYS A 35 5.26 10.34 5.78
N SER A 36 5.03 11.45 6.48
CA SER A 36 3.79 12.23 6.41
C SER A 36 3.62 12.85 5.02
N LEU A 37 4.69 13.40 4.44
CA LEU A 37 4.69 13.92 3.08
C LEU A 37 4.40 12.82 2.05
N ILE A 38 5.03 11.65 2.18
CA ILE A 38 4.78 10.50 1.29
C ILE A 38 3.31 10.07 1.40
N GLN A 39 2.77 9.99 2.61
CA GLN A 39 1.36 9.61 2.83
C GLN A 39 0.41 10.61 2.19
N TYR A 40 0.69 11.91 2.30
CA TYR A 40 -0.06 12.95 1.61
C TYR A 40 0.04 12.80 0.09
N LEU A 41 1.24 12.65 -0.48
CA LEU A 41 1.40 12.49 -1.93
C LEU A 41 0.69 11.23 -2.45
N LYS A 42 0.72 10.13 -1.69
CA LYS A 42 -0.05 8.92 -2.00
C LYS A 42 -1.56 9.16 -1.97
N SER A 43 -2.05 9.98 -1.03
CA SER A 43 -3.46 10.33 -0.97
C SER A 43 -3.91 11.21 -2.13
N GLN A 44 -2.99 11.88 -2.83
CA GLN A 44 -3.30 12.66 -4.03
C GLN A 44 -3.20 11.85 -5.34
N ASP A 45 -2.60 10.64 -5.33
CA ASP A 45 -2.47 9.81 -6.53
C ASP A 45 -3.70 8.89 -6.69
N PRO A 46 -4.58 9.09 -7.69
CA PRO A 46 -5.77 8.27 -7.87
C PRO A 46 -5.44 6.80 -8.13
N GLU A 47 -4.30 6.52 -8.75
CA GLU A 47 -3.84 5.16 -9.04
C GLU A 47 -3.46 4.45 -7.73
N GLU A 48 -2.77 5.13 -6.83
CA GLU A 48 -2.40 4.59 -5.52
C GLU A 48 -3.62 4.42 -4.61
N GLN A 49 -4.60 5.33 -4.67
CA GLN A 49 -5.87 5.16 -3.94
C GLN A 49 -6.60 3.89 -4.37
N ARG A 50 -6.72 3.66 -5.69
CA ARG A 50 -7.37 2.44 -6.22
C ARG A 50 -6.55 1.19 -5.90
N ALA A 51 -5.21 1.28 -5.95
CA ALA A 51 -4.31 0.22 -5.54
C ALA A 51 -4.51 -0.16 -4.06
N GLU A 52 -4.66 0.85 -3.20
CA GLU A 52 -4.89 0.67 -1.77
C GLU A 52 -6.22 -0.02 -1.48
N VAL A 53 -7.29 0.28 -2.23
CA VAL A 53 -8.57 -0.44 -2.13
C VAL A 53 -8.39 -1.94 -2.41
N MET A 54 -7.63 -2.29 -3.45
CA MET A 54 -7.36 -3.69 -3.80
C MET A 54 -6.50 -4.40 -2.74
N ARG A 55 -5.47 -3.73 -2.20
CA ARG A 55 -4.66 -4.26 -1.09
C ARG A 55 -5.52 -4.52 0.14
N ARG A 56 -6.41 -3.58 0.50
CA ARG A 56 -7.34 -3.72 1.63
C ARG A 56 -8.32 -4.86 1.45
N LYS A 57 -8.80 -5.10 0.23
CA LYS A 57 -9.64 -6.25 -0.08
C LYS A 57 -8.94 -7.57 0.24
N ILE A 58 -7.70 -7.74 -0.22
CA ILE A 58 -6.87 -8.93 0.10
C ILE A 58 -6.70 -9.09 1.61
N ILE A 59 -6.38 -7.99 2.31
CA ILE A 59 -6.22 -7.99 3.77
C ILE A 59 -7.54 -8.38 4.46
N SER A 60 -8.69 -7.92 3.97
CA SER A 60 -10.00 -8.30 4.50
C SER A 60 -10.25 -9.79 4.34
N LEU A 61 -10.04 -10.34 3.14
CA LEU A 61 -10.19 -11.77 2.88
C LEU A 61 -9.26 -12.61 3.76
N ALA A 62 -8.02 -12.17 3.95
CA ALA A 62 -7.07 -12.84 4.85
C ALA A 62 -7.56 -12.86 6.30
N ARG A 63 -8.19 -11.77 6.79
CA ARG A 63 -8.81 -11.74 8.12
C ARG A 63 -9.97 -12.72 8.24
N GLU A 64 -10.80 -12.81 7.21
CA GLU A 64 -11.91 -13.77 7.15
C GLU A 64 -11.42 -15.24 7.13
N MET A 65 -10.22 -15.49 6.58
CA MET A 65 -9.53 -16.78 6.66
C MET A 65 -8.80 -17.01 7.99
N HIS A 66 -9.02 -16.15 8.99
CA HIS A 66 -8.33 -16.16 10.28
C HIS A 66 -6.81 -15.98 10.21
N TRP A 67 -6.28 -15.32 9.17
CA TRP A 67 -4.85 -14.93 9.12
C TRP A 67 -4.65 -13.66 9.93
N MET A 68 -4.65 -13.81 11.25
CA MET A 68 -4.57 -12.71 12.20
C MET A 68 -3.39 -12.88 13.18
N ALA A 69 -2.76 -11.76 13.51
CA ALA A 69 -1.72 -11.65 14.53
C ALA A 69 -2.02 -10.42 15.40
N GLY A 70 -2.16 -10.61 16.72
CA GLY A 70 -2.43 -9.52 17.67
C GLY A 70 -3.71 -8.72 17.37
N GLY A 71 -4.79 -9.39 16.93
CA GLY A 71 -6.08 -8.76 16.61
C GLY A 71 -6.11 -7.97 15.29
N LYS A 72 -5.02 -8.00 14.51
CA LYS A 72 -4.93 -7.40 13.17
C LYS A 72 -4.61 -8.48 12.14
N ALA A 73 -4.76 -8.16 10.85
CA ALA A 73 -4.31 -9.04 9.79
C ALA A 73 -2.82 -9.34 9.92
N ASP A 74 -2.44 -10.61 9.79
CA ASP A 74 -1.04 -11.03 9.84
C ASP A 74 -0.35 -10.69 8.51
N MET A 75 0.22 -9.49 8.45
CA MET A 75 0.91 -9.01 7.25
C MET A 75 2.15 -9.83 6.91
N GLN A 76 2.83 -10.44 7.90
CA GLN A 76 3.99 -11.29 7.65
C GLN A 76 3.57 -12.58 6.95
N ARG A 77 2.49 -13.22 7.43
CA ARG A 77 1.90 -14.40 6.79
C ARG A 77 1.38 -14.09 5.39
N ILE A 78 0.71 -12.95 5.21
CA ILE A 78 0.25 -12.50 3.89
C ILE A 78 1.45 -12.34 2.95
N ASP A 79 2.48 -11.57 3.34
CA ASP A 79 3.67 -11.37 2.50
C ASP A 79 4.41 -12.67 2.21
N ALA A 80 4.51 -13.59 3.18
CA ALA A 80 5.10 -14.90 2.98
C ALA A 80 4.31 -15.73 1.95
N TRP A 81 2.98 -15.71 2.03
CA TRP A 81 2.13 -16.35 1.02
C TRP A 81 2.31 -15.68 -0.35
N MET A 82 2.38 -14.35 -0.41
CA MET A 82 2.58 -13.63 -1.66
C MET A 82 3.90 -14.05 -2.31
N VAL A 83 5.01 -14.01 -1.58
CA VAL A 83 6.31 -14.42 -2.12
C VAL A 83 6.32 -15.89 -2.56
N LYS A 84 5.59 -16.77 -1.87
CA LYS A 84 5.55 -18.20 -2.21
C LYS A 84 4.63 -18.55 -3.37
N SER A 85 3.45 -17.94 -3.43
CA SER A 85 2.32 -18.47 -4.21
C SER A 85 1.67 -17.45 -5.15
N SER A 86 1.95 -16.15 -4.98
CA SER A 86 1.40 -15.15 -5.90
C SER A 86 2.10 -15.19 -7.25
N TYR A 87 1.41 -14.81 -8.32
CA TYR A 87 1.91 -14.95 -9.69
C TYR A 87 3.23 -14.19 -9.99
N LEU A 88 3.57 -13.14 -9.22
CA LEU A 88 4.86 -12.43 -9.36
C LEU A 88 5.82 -12.64 -8.19
N HIS A 89 5.43 -13.38 -7.15
CA HIS A 89 6.30 -13.69 -6.01
C HIS A 89 6.88 -12.44 -5.30
N LYS A 90 6.12 -11.34 -5.24
CA LYS A 90 6.50 -10.07 -4.58
C LYS A 90 5.68 -9.83 -3.32
N LYS A 91 6.13 -8.94 -2.44
CA LYS A 91 5.34 -8.50 -1.26
C LYS A 91 4.13 -7.66 -1.69
N ILE A 92 3.06 -7.63 -0.88
CA ILE A 92 1.79 -6.96 -1.24
C ILE A 92 1.96 -5.48 -1.62
N ASN A 93 2.88 -4.78 -0.94
CA ASN A 93 3.16 -3.35 -1.17
C ASN A 93 4.11 -3.08 -2.35
N GLN A 94 4.63 -4.12 -3.00
CA GLN A 94 5.51 -3.99 -4.17
C GLN A 94 4.74 -4.10 -5.50
N TYR A 95 3.47 -4.50 -5.45
CA TYR A 95 2.60 -4.57 -6.61
C TYR A 95 2.19 -3.18 -7.10
N ARG A 96 2.31 -2.96 -8.41
CA ARG A 96 1.79 -1.77 -9.10
C ARG A 96 0.29 -1.92 -9.33
N TYR A 97 -0.38 -0.79 -9.56
CA TYR A 97 -1.83 -0.80 -9.79
C TYR A 97 -2.27 -1.74 -10.91
N ALA A 98 -1.56 -1.75 -12.05
CA ALA A 98 -1.88 -2.64 -13.16
C ALA A 98 -1.74 -4.14 -12.84
N GLU A 99 -0.93 -4.49 -11.83
CA GLU A 99 -0.63 -5.86 -11.41
C GLU A 99 -1.64 -6.37 -10.35
N LEU A 100 -2.30 -5.45 -9.62
CA LEU A 100 -3.19 -5.79 -8.50
C LEU A 100 -4.49 -6.49 -8.89
N PRO A 101 -5.17 -6.19 -10.02
CA PRO A 101 -6.39 -6.90 -10.40
C PRO A 101 -6.19 -8.42 -10.51
N ALA A 102 -5.09 -8.85 -11.17
CA ALA A 102 -4.75 -10.26 -11.29
C ALA A 102 -4.45 -10.90 -9.93
N LEU A 103 -3.76 -10.15 -9.05
CA LEU A 103 -3.48 -10.61 -7.69
C LEU A 103 -4.76 -10.81 -6.87
N VAL A 104 -5.69 -9.85 -6.92
CA VAL A 104 -6.98 -9.93 -6.23
C VAL A 104 -7.74 -11.17 -6.70
N THR A 105 -7.87 -11.38 -8.00
CA THR A 105 -8.55 -12.56 -8.55
C THR A 105 -7.88 -13.86 -8.11
N GLN A 106 -6.56 -13.91 -8.06
CA GLN A 106 -5.84 -15.09 -7.55
C GLN A 106 -6.15 -15.33 -6.08
N PHE A 107 -6.14 -14.28 -5.25
CA PHE A 107 -6.40 -14.40 -3.82
C PHE A 107 -7.87 -14.77 -3.52
N GLU A 108 -8.82 -14.27 -4.29
CA GLU A 108 -10.23 -14.65 -4.20
C GLU A 108 -10.44 -16.15 -4.44
N LYS A 109 -9.72 -16.75 -5.39
CA LYS A 109 -9.78 -18.21 -5.61
C LYS A 109 -9.29 -19.00 -4.40
N VAL A 110 -8.23 -18.53 -3.74
CA VAL A 110 -7.72 -19.13 -2.50
C VAL A 110 -8.75 -19.04 -1.39
N TYR A 111 -9.36 -17.86 -1.23
CA TYR A 111 -10.43 -17.64 -0.28
C TYR A 111 -11.63 -18.57 -0.54
N LEU A 112 -12.04 -18.72 -1.80
CA LEU A 112 -13.11 -19.64 -2.18
C LEU A 112 -12.75 -21.11 -1.90
N SER A 113 -11.49 -21.53 -2.08
CA SER A 113 -11.05 -22.87 -1.70
C SER A 113 -11.16 -23.08 -0.20
N PHE A 114 -10.72 -22.09 0.59
CA PHE A 114 -10.84 -22.10 2.04
C PHE A 114 -12.29 -22.24 2.51
N LEU A 115 -13.23 -21.49 1.91
CA LEU A 115 -14.66 -21.62 2.23
C LEU A 115 -15.25 -22.99 1.85
N LYS A 116 -14.73 -23.63 0.81
CA LYS A 116 -15.15 -24.98 0.41
C LYS A 116 -14.54 -26.08 1.28
N GLY A 117 -13.57 -25.76 2.14
CA GLY A 117 -12.84 -26.73 2.95
C GLY A 117 -11.94 -27.66 2.14
N ILE A 118 -11.53 -27.24 0.94
CA ILE A 118 -10.67 -27.99 0.00
C ILE A 118 -9.25 -27.42 0.04
#